data_AF-A0A2V6FFS7-F1
#
_entry.id   AF-A0A2V6FFS7-F1
#
_cell.length_a   1.000
_cell.length_b   1.000
_cell.length_c   1.000
_cell.angle_alpha   90.00
_cell.angle_beta   90.00
_cell.angle_gamma   90.00
#
_symmetry.space_group_name_H-M   'P 1'
#
loop_
_entity.id
_entity.type
_entity.pdbx_description
1 polymer ?
#
loop_
_entity_poly.entity_id
_entity_poly.type
_entity_poly.pdbx_seq_one_letter_code
_entity_poly.pdbx_strand_id
1 'polypeptide(L)'
;MNHPKREEWAPYLFGEARPEARRELAEHLRNCPECAAEIAGWQRSLRKLDRWKLPAARARSSPWAGPVLKWGIAAALLLGAGFGFGRLSAPANAVLKTARAEIEASVKSSVVRELRPQFAAEVQNALVAARSQMTDSCQAQLNKAMAGVVDAFAAETRRQLDEFVRAFNNLREEDRRTTLALFEKIQKQHSSDYLSLRGDLETVASLTDEEIGRARQSLVQLAANKSNQSSKP
;
A
#
# COMPACT_ATOMS: atom_id res chain seq x y z
N MET A 1 -23.32 -11.44 29.22
CA MET A 1 -24.19 -12.49 28.63
C MET A 1 -23.32 -13.38 27.76
N ASN A 2 -23.62 -14.67 27.60
CA ASN A 2 -22.81 -15.54 26.74
C ASN A 2 -23.05 -15.17 25.27
N HIS A 3 -22.01 -14.67 24.61
CA HIS A 3 -22.04 -14.37 23.18
C HIS A 3 -21.87 -15.68 22.39
N PRO A 4 -22.72 -15.95 21.37
CA PRO A 4 -22.57 -17.10 20.50
C PRO A 4 -21.23 -17.09 19.79
N LYS A 5 -20.62 -18.26 19.59
CA LYS A 5 -19.32 -18.35 18.92
C LYS A 5 -19.45 -17.97 17.44
N ARG A 6 -18.35 -17.47 16.87
CA ARG A 6 -18.28 -17.06 15.45
C ARG A 6 -18.74 -18.14 14.46
N GLU A 7 -18.49 -19.40 14.78
CA GLU A 7 -18.86 -20.57 13.96
C GLU A 7 -20.38 -20.79 13.89
N GLU A 8 -21.12 -20.42 14.93
CA GLU A 8 -22.58 -20.55 15.00
C GLU A 8 -23.30 -19.52 14.12
N TRP A 9 -22.63 -18.39 13.81
CA TRP A 9 -23.15 -17.36 12.93
C TRP A 9 -23.01 -17.68 11.44
N ALA A 10 -22.10 -18.58 11.05
CA ALA A 10 -21.88 -18.90 9.64
C ALA A 10 -23.14 -19.52 8.98
N PRO A 11 -23.79 -20.55 9.55
CA PRO A 11 -25.05 -21.07 9.00
C PRO A 11 -26.16 -20.01 8.95
N TYR A 12 -26.20 -19.09 9.92
CA TYR A 12 -27.19 -18.01 9.95
C TYR A 12 -27.00 -17.00 8.82
N LEU A 13 -25.74 -16.61 8.54
CA LEU A 13 -25.39 -15.66 7.48
C LEU A 13 -25.64 -16.20 6.07
N PHE A 14 -25.33 -17.48 5.84
CA PHE A 14 -25.49 -18.12 4.54
C PHE A 14 -26.88 -18.75 4.33
N GLY A 15 -27.77 -18.67 5.33
CA GLY A 15 -29.13 -19.20 5.24
C GLY A 15 -29.23 -20.73 5.40
N GLU A 16 -28.17 -21.37 5.86
CA GLU A 16 -28.05 -22.83 6.09
C GLU A 16 -28.44 -23.24 7.52
N ALA A 17 -28.74 -22.27 8.40
CA ALA A 17 -29.17 -22.54 9.76
C ALA A 17 -30.53 -23.25 9.83
N ARG A 18 -30.65 -24.22 10.76
CA ARG A 18 -31.94 -24.81 11.13
C ARG A 18 -32.92 -23.72 11.59
N PRO A 19 -34.22 -23.88 11.33
CA PRO A 19 -35.23 -22.84 11.63
C PRO A 19 -35.30 -22.47 13.11
N GLU A 20 -35.03 -23.40 14.03
CA GLU A 20 -34.97 -23.16 15.48
C GLU A 20 -33.76 -22.27 15.85
N ALA A 21 -32.56 -22.67 15.43
CA ALA A 21 -31.33 -21.89 15.66
C ALA A 21 -31.39 -20.49 15.04
N ARG A 22 -32.07 -20.34 13.90
CA ARG A 22 -32.29 -19.03 13.27
C ARG A 22 -33.15 -18.10 14.13
N ARG A 23 -34.14 -18.63 14.87
CA ARG A 23 -35.01 -17.84 15.75
C ARG A 23 -34.26 -17.39 16.99
N GLU A 24 -33.51 -18.29 17.63
CA GLU A 24 -32.69 -17.98 18.81
C GLU A 24 -31.62 -16.93 18.51
N LEU A 25 -30.90 -17.07 17.39
CA LEU A 25 -29.91 -16.08 16.96
C LEU A 25 -30.55 -14.75 16.58
N ALA A 26 -31.73 -14.74 15.96
CA ALA A 26 -32.46 -13.52 15.65
C ALA A 26 -32.97 -12.79 16.92
N GLU A 27 -33.35 -13.53 17.95
CA GLU A 27 -33.72 -12.98 19.26
C GLU A 27 -32.50 -12.39 19.97
N HIS A 28 -31.36 -13.10 19.92
CA HIS A 28 -30.09 -12.60 20.46
C HIS A 28 -29.66 -11.28 19.81
N LEU A 29 -29.81 -11.14 18.49
CA LEU A 29 -29.50 -9.90 17.77
C LEU A 29 -30.38 -8.71 18.16
N ARG A 30 -31.60 -8.95 18.67
CA ARG A 30 -32.46 -7.88 19.19
C ARG A 30 -32.04 -7.42 20.58
N ASN A 31 -31.46 -8.33 21.36
CA ASN A 31 -31.10 -8.09 22.75
C ASN A 31 -29.62 -7.66 22.93
N CYS A 32 -28.75 -7.90 21.95
CA CYS A 32 -27.34 -7.53 22.00
C CYS A 32 -26.92 -6.62 20.82
N PRO A 33 -26.70 -5.31 21.04
CA PRO A 33 -26.31 -4.38 19.99
C PRO A 33 -24.88 -4.62 19.47
N GLU A 34 -23.99 -5.20 20.29
CA GLU A 34 -22.62 -5.50 19.89
C GLU A 34 -22.58 -6.61 18.82
N CYS A 35 -23.28 -7.72 19.06
CA CYS A 35 -23.41 -8.79 18.07
C CYS A 35 -24.14 -8.31 16.81
N ALA A 36 -25.14 -7.43 16.95
CA ALA A 36 -25.81 -6.82 15.80
C ALA A 36 -24.86 -5.99 14.92
N ALA A 37 -23.96 -5.22 15.53
CA ALA A 37 -22.95 -4.44 14.81
C ALA A 37 -21.94 -5.32 14.07
N GLU A 38 -21.50 -6.42 14.70
CA GLU A 38 -20.57 -7.38 14.11
C GLU A 38 -21.18 -8.10 12.89
N ILE A 39 -22.41 -8.61 13.02
CA ILE A 39 -23.15 -9.24 11.91
C ILE A 39 -23.41 -8.25 10.77
N ALA A 40 -23.78 -7.00 11.08
CA ALA A 40 -23.94 -5.96 10.07
C ALA A 40 -22.62 -5.64 9.35
N GLY A 41 -21.48 -5.78 10.02
CA GLY A 41 -20.14 -5.70 9.42
C GLY A 41 -19.91 -6.78 8.37
N TRP A 42 -20.17 -8.05 8.73
CA TRP A 42 -19.97 -9.18 7.81
C TRP A 42 -20.92 -9.14 6.61
N GLN A 43 -22.19 -8.78 6.82
CA GLN A 43 -23.15 -8.61 5.74
C GLN A 43 -22.74 -7.51 4.75
N ARG A 44 -22.13 -6.43 5.21
CA ARG A 44 -21.58 -5.36 4.33
C ARG A 44 -20.44 -5.89 3.47
N SER A 45 -19.52 -6.66 4.05
CA SER A 45 -18.41 -7.27 3.30
C SER A 45 -18.92 -8.27 2.26
N LEU A 46 -19.89 -9.13 2.61
CA LEU A 46 -20.52 -10.06 1.67
C LEU A 46 -21.19 -9.33 0.51
N ARG A 47 -21.96 -8.28 0.77
CA ARG A 47 -22.58 -7.46 -0.31
C ARG A 47 -21.55 -6.80 -1.22
N LYS A 48 -20.38 -6.43 -0.69
CA LYS A 48 -19.27 -5.88 -1.49
C LYS A 48 -18.67 -6.95 -2.42
N LEU A 49 -18.60 -8.19 -1.96
CA LEU A 49 -18.17 -9.34 -2.77
C LEU A 49 -19.21 -9.74 -3.81
N ASP A 50 -20.51 -9.74 -3.48
CA ASP A 50 -21.59 -10.02 -4.45
C ASP A 50 -21.65 -9.03 -5.61
N ARG A 51 -21.26 -7.77 -5.36
CA ARG A 51 -21.14 -6.74 -6.42
C ARG A 51 -20.04 -7.05 -7.42
N TRP A 52 -19.07 -7.90 -7.05
CA TRP A 52 -18.03 -8.37 -7.95
C TRP A 52 -18.58 -9.48 -8.86
N LYS A 53 -19.47 -9.13 -9.77
CA LYS A 53 -19.90 -10.05 -10.85
C LYS A 53 -18.77 -10.19 -11.87
N LEU A 54 -18.39 -11.43 -12.17
CA LEU A 54 -17.49 -11.76 -13.27
C LEU A 54 -18.03 -11.15 -14.57
N PRO A 55 -17.19 -10.56 -15.44
CA PRO A 55 -17.65 -10.02 -16.71
C PRO A 55 -18.31 -11.15 -17.51
N ALA A 56 -19.58 -10.95 -17.87
CA ALA A 56 -20.28 -11.86 -18.77
C ALA A 56 -19.44 -12.01 -20.05
N ALA A 57 -19.13 -13.26 -20.42
CA ALA A 57 -18.33 -13.55 -21.60
C ALA A 57 -18.92 -12.83 -22.80
N ARG A 58 -18.17 -11.87 -23.36
CA ARG A 58 -18.57 -11.10 -24.53
C ARG A 58 -18.79 -12.08 -25.67
N ALA A 59 -20.04 -12.23 -26.12
CA ALA A 59 -20.34 -13.02 -27.31
C ALA A 59 -19.54 -12.42 -28.48
N ARG A 60 -18.52 -13.15 -28.95
CA ARG A 60 -17.75 -12.77 -30.13
C ARG A 60 -18.66 -12.98 -31.34
N SER A 61 -19.19 -11.89 -31.89
CA SER A 61 -19.75 -11.91 -33.23
C SER A 61 -18.61 -12.20 -34.21
N SER A 62 -18.54 -13.44 -34.70
CA SER A 62 -17.54 -13.87 -35.68
C SER A 62 -17.86 -13.24 -37.04
N PRO A 63 -16.89 -12.58 -37.72
CA PRO A 63 -17.09 -11.97 -39.03
C PRO A 63 -17.23 -13.01 -40.17
N TRP A 64 -17.22 -14.31 -39.86
CA TRP A 64 -17.21 -15.41 -40.82
C TRP A 64 -18.59 -16.03 -41.10
N ALA A 65 -19.69 -15.36 -40.70
CA ALA A 65 -21.06 -15.86 -40.91
C ALA A 65 -21.58 -15.68 -42.35
N GLY A 66 -20.97 -14.81 -43.16
CA GLY A 66 -21.43 -14.52 -44.53
C GLY A 66 -21.27 -15.67 -45.53
N PRO A 67 -20.10 -16.34 -45.61
CA PRO A 67 -19.89 -17.43 -46.57
C PRO A 67 -20.66 -18.72 -46.22
N VAL A 68 -20.83 -19.01 -44.92
CA VAL A 68 -21.42 -20.27 -44.45
C VAL A 68 -22.90 -20.39 -44.81
N LEU A 69 -23.63 -19.27 -44.87
CA LEU A 69 -25.05 -19.26 -45.25
C LEU A 69 -25.27 -19.66 -46.71
N LYS A 70 -24.34 -19.29 -47.61
CA LYS A 70 -24.41 -19.64 -49.05
C LYS A 70 -24.20 -21.14 -49.27
N TRP A 71 -23.26 -21.74 -48.53
CA TRP A 71 -23.05 -23.18 -48.56
C TRP A 71 -24.19 -23.95 -47.88
N GLY A 72 -24.82 -23.36 -46.84
CA GLY A 72 -26.01 -23.92 -46.20
C GLY A 72 -27.19 -24.11 -47.17
N ILE A 73 -27.44 -23.16 -48.07
CA ILE A 73 -28.52 -23.25 -49.07
C ILE A 73 -28.21 -24.32 -50.12
N ALA A 74 -26.97 -24.39 -50.61
CA ALA A 74 -26.55 -25.41 -51.58
C ALA A 74 -26.67 -26.82 -51.00
N ALA A 75 -26.25 -27.01 -49.75
CA ALA A 75 -26.42 -28.28 -49.04
C ALA A 75 -27.90 -28.62 -48.81
N ALA A 76 -28.75 -27.63 -48.50
CA ALA A 76 -30.18 -27.85 -48.33
C ALA A 76 -30.88 -28.25 -49.63
N LEU A 77 -30.47 -27.72 -50.79
CA LEU A 77 -31.01 -28.11 -52.09
C LEU A 77 -30.56 -29.52 -52.49
N LEU A 78 -29.30 -29.87 -52.28
CA LEU A 78 -28.78 -31.22 -52.56
C LEU A 78 -29.43 -32.27 -51.66
N LEU A 79 -29.58 -31.97 -50.37
CA LEU A 79 -30.28 -32.84 -49.42
C LEU A 79 -31.78 -32.90 -49.71
N GLY A 80 -32.41 -31.78 -50.09
CA GLY A 80 -33.83 -31.74 -50.45
C GLY A 80 -34.15 -32.54 -51.71
N ALA A 81 -33.31 -32.44 -52.74
CA ALA A 81 -33.46 -33.23 -53.97
C ALA A 81 -33.20 -34.73 -53.73
N GLY A 82 -32.15 -35.08 -52.98
CA GLY A 82 -31.86 -36.47 -52.61
C GLY A 82 -32.93 -37.08 -51.69
N PHE A 83 -33.47 -36.31 -50.74
CA PHE A 83 -34.53 -36.75 -49.84
C PHE A 83 -35.89 -36.85 -50.55
N GLY A 84 -36.19 -35.95 -51.47
CA GLY A 84 -37.40 -35.98 -52.29
C GLY A 84 -37.45 -37.19 -53.22
N PHE A 85 -36.33 -37.51 -53.87
CA PHE A 85 -36.24 -38.67 -54.78
C PHE A 85 -36.20 -40.01 -54.02
N GLY A 86 -35.57 -40.05 -52.84
CA GLY A 86 -35.50 -41.25 -52.01
C GLY A 86 -36.84 -41.66 -51.40
N ARG A 87 -37.78 -40.72 -51.21
CA ARG A 87 -39.09 -41.00 -50.61
C ARG A 87 -40.11 -41.59 -51.59
N LEU A 88 -39.92 -41.41 -52.89
CA LEU A 88 -40.78 -42.00 -53.93
C LEU A 88 -40.41 -43.46 -54.26
N SER A 89 -39.21 -43.92 -53.92
CA SER A 89 -38.74 -45.28 -54.21
C SER A 89 -38.71 -46.24 -53.00
N ALA A 90 -39.28 -45.84 -51.85
CA ALA A 90 -39.24 -46.66 -50.64
C ALA A 90 -40.45 -47.61 -50.53
N PRO A 91 -40.26 -48.94 -50.37
CA PRO A 91 -41.35 -49.86 -50.05
C PRO A 91 -41.78 -49.74 -48.58
N ALA A 92 -43.07 -50.00 -48.35
CA ALA A 92 -43.85 -49.96 -47.11
C ALA A 92 -43.12 -49.90 -45.75
N ASN A 93 -43.19 -48.74 -45.10
CA ASN A 93 -43.43 -48.35 -43.69
C ASN A 93 -43.05 -49.26 -42.49
N ALA A 94 -43.04 -50.58 -42.59
CA ALA A 94 -42.67 -51.50 -41.51
C ALA A 94 -41.15 -51.70 -41.42
N VAL A 95 -40.49 -51.87 -42.58
CA VAL A 95 -39.03 -52.05 -42.69
C VAL A 95 -38.28 -50.76 -42.34
N LEU A 96 -38.87 -49.59 -42.66
CA LEU A 96 -38.30 -48.29 -42.28
C LEU A 96 -38.35 -48.03 -40.77
N LYS A 97 -39.36 -48.57 -40.05
CA LYS A 97 -39.45 -48.41 -38.59
C LYS A 97 -38.43 -49.28 -37.87
N THR A 98 -38.25 -50.52 -38.31
CA THR A 98 -37.25 -51.43 -37.73
C THR A 98 -35.84 -50.99 -38.09
N ALA A 99 -35.58 -50.61 -39.35
CA ALA A 99 -34.28 -50.08 -39.77
C ALA A 99 -33.94 -48.76 -39.06
N ARG A 100 -34.92 -47.86 -38.85
CA ARG A 100 -34.71 -46.62 -38.09
C ARG A 100 -34.40 -46.87 -36.62
N ALA A 101 -35.10 -47.81 -35.98
CA ALA A 101 -34.84 -48.17 -34.60
C ALA A 101 -33.43 -48.76 -34.41
N GLU A 102 -32.97 -49.57 -35.38
CA GLU A 102 -31.64 -50.16 -35.38
C GLU A 102 -30.54 -49.13 -35.67
N ILE A 103 -30.78 -48.21 -36.60
CA ILE A 103 -29.87 -47.08 -36.88
C ILE A 103 -29.82 -46.11 -35.68
N GLU A 104 -30.93 -45.82 -35.03
CA GLU A 104 -30.96 -44.95 -33.85
C GLU A 104 -30.23 -45.59 -32.67
N ALA A 105 -30.37 -46.90 -32.46
CA ALA A 105 -29.63 -47.64 -31.45
C ALA A 105 -28.12 -47.70 -31.76
N SER A 106 -27.74 -47.92 -33.02
CA SER A 106 -26.33 -47.97 -33.43
C SER A 106 -25.67 -46.60 -33.40
N VAL A 107 -26.35 -45.54 -33.84
CA VAL A 107 -25.87 -44.15 -33.79
C VAL A 107 -25.78 -43.66 -32.35
N LYS A 108 -26.78 -43.96 -31.51
CA LYS A 108 -26.73 -43.57 -30.09
C LYS A 108 -25.59 -44.27 -29.37
N SER A 109 -25.36 -45.55 -29.63
CA SER A 109 -24.27 -46.31 -29.01
C SER A 109 -22.90 -45.90 -29.54
N SER A 110 -22.74 -45.59 -30.83
CA SER A 110 -21.48 -45.13 -31.41
C SER A 110 -21.12 -43.70 -30.96
N VAL A 111 -22.09 -42.77 -30.99
CA VAL A 111 -21.91 -41.39 -30.48
C VAL A 111 -21.52 -41.41 -29.00
N VAL A 112 -22.21 -42.23 -28.20
CA VAL A 112 -21.90 -42.38 -26.78
C VAL A 112 -20.50 -42.98 -26.57
N ARG A 113 -20.11 -43.97 -27.37
CA ARG A 113 -18.83 -44.68 -27.21
C ARG A 113 -17.64 -43.83 -27.63
N GLU A 114 -17.79 -43.00 -28.65
CA GLU A 114 -16.68 -42.22 -29.22
C GLU A 114 -16.62 -40.78 -28.71
N LEU A 115 -17.74 -40.08 -28.57
CA LEU A 115 -17.73 -38.66 -28.18
C LEU A 115 -17.68 -38.45 -26.67
N ARG A 116 -18.22 -39.36 -25.85
CA ARG A 116 -18.15 -39.25 -24.39
C ARG A 116 -16.70 -39.20 -23.85
N PRO A 117 -15.77 -40.08 -24.26
CA PRO A 117 -14.41 -40.01 -23.76
C PRO A 117 -13.68 -38.74 -24.23
N GLN A 118 -13.93 -38.29 -25.47
CA GLN A 118 -13.35 -37.05 -25.98
C GLN A 118 -13.84 -35.83 -25.22
N PHE A 119 -15.14 -35.73 -24.97
CA PHE A 119 -15.72 -34.63 -24.22
C PHE A 119 -15.28 -34.64 -22.74
N ALA A 120 -15.22 -35.81 -22.12
CA ALA A 120 -14.70 -35.95 -20.76
C ALA A 120 -13.22 -35.51 -20.66
N ALA A 121 -12.40 -35.89 -21.64
CA ALA A 121 -11.00 -35.47 -21.71
C ALA A 121 -10.87 -33.96 -21.94
N GLU A 122 -11.68 -33.38 -22.83
CA GLU A 122 -11.63 -31.94 -23.13
C GLU A 122 -12.09 -31.10 -21.95
N VAL A 123 -13.15 -31.50 -21.25
CA VAL A 123 -13.60 -30.84 -20.01
C VAL A 123 -12.53 -30.96 -18.93
N GLN A 124 -11.93 -32.14 -18.74
CA GLN A 124 -10.85 -32.34 -17.77
C GLN A 124 -9.66 -31.42 -18.07
N ASN A 125 -9.24 -31.35 -19.34
CA ASN A 125 -8.13 -30.51 -19.78
C ASN A 125 -8.44 -29.02 -19.61
N ALA A 126 -9.66 -28.60 -19.96
CA ALA A 126 -10.12 -27.22 -19.76
C ALA A 126 -10.14 -26.85 -18.27
N LEU A 127 -10.54 -27.77 -17.39
CA LEU A 127 -10.59 -27.55 -15.94
C LEU A 127 -9.19 -27.45 -15.33
N VAL A 128 -8.25 -28.29 -15.79
CA VAL A 128 -6.84 -28.22 -15.39
C VAL A 128 -6.21 -26.91 -15.87
N ALA A 129 -6.44 -26.51 -17.12
CA ALA A 129 -5.95 -25.24 -17.66
C ALA A 129 -6.56 -24.02 -16.96
N ALA A 130 -7.85 -24.05 -16.63
CA ALA A 130 -8.50 -22.99 -15.87
C ALA A 130 -7.93 -22.89 -14.45
N ARG A 131 -7.65 -24.03 -13.81
CA ARG A 131 -7.03 -24.09 -12.49
C ARG A 131 -5.59 -23.54 -12.51
N SER A 132 -4.78 -23.92 -13.49
CA SER A 132 -3.41 -23.40 -13.60
C SER A 132 -3.44 -21.89 -13.85
N GLN A 133 -4.29 -21.42 -14.76
CA GLN A 133 -4.43 -19.99 -15.04
C GLN A 133 -4.88 -19.19 -13.81
N MET A 134 -5.82 -19.71 -13.01
CA MET A 134 -6.19 -19.07 -11.74
C MET A 134 -5.01 -19.02 -10.77
N THR A 135 -4.25 -20.09 -10.65
CA THR A 135 -3.11 -20.17 -9.73
C THR A 135 -2.01 -19.18 -10.14
N ASP A 136 -1.67 -19.16 -11.42
CA ASP A 136 -0.67 -18.25 -11.99
C ASP A 136 -1.10 -16.79 -11.85
N SER A 137 -2.38 -16.49 -12.11
CA SER A 137 -2.91 -15.13 -11.96
C SER A 137 -2.92 -14.66 -10.50
N CYS A 138 -3.27 -15.55 -9.56
CA CYS A 138 -3.23 -15.27 -8.13
C CYS A 138 -1.79 -15.01 -7.66
N GLN A 139 -0.85 -15.88 -8.07
CA GLN A 139 0.56 -15.74 -7.74
C GLN A 139 1.15 -14.45 -8.32
N ALA A 140 0.81 -14.10 -9.56
CA ALA A 140 1.25 -12.85 -10.18
C ALA A 140 0.71 -11.61 -9.44
N GLN A 141 -0.56 -11.63 -9.02
CA GLN A 141 -1.14 -10.55 -8.22
C GLN A 141 -0.48 -10.44 -6.86
N LEU A 142 -0.21 -11.57 -6.20
CA LEU A 142 0.43 -11.60 -4.89
C LEU A 142 1.88 -11.08 -4.98
N ASN A 143 2.65 -11.50 -5.98
CA ASN A 143 3.99 -10.98 -6.24
C ASN A 143 3.97 -9.48 -6.52
N LYS A 144 2.99 -8.98 -7.28
CA LYS A 144 2.83 -7.55 -7.55
C LYS A 144 2.46 -6.77 -6.28
N ALA A 145 1.60 -7.32 -5.43
CA ALA A 145 1.24 -6.70 -4.16
C ALA A 145 2.45 -6.65 -3.21
N MET A 146 3.22 -7.74 -3.11
CA MET A 146 4.45 -7.76 -2.32
C MET A 146 5.48 -6.73 -2.81
N ALA A 147 5.70 -6.63 -4.14
CA ALA A 147 6.57 -5.62 -4.72
C ALA A 147 6.08 -4.19 -4.36
N GLY A 148 4.77 -3.93 -4.48
CA GLY A 148 4.19 -2.64 -4.09
C GLY A 148 4.36 -2.31 -2.60
N VAL A 149 4.29 -3.31 -1.71
CA VAL A 149 4.55 -3.15 -0.28
C VAL A 149 6.02 -2.80 -0.03
N VAL A 150 6.96 -3.51 -0.67
CA VAL A 150 8.40 -3.22 -0.56
C VAL A 150 8.73 -1.82 -1.06
N ASP A 151 8.18 -1.40 -2.20
CA ASP A 151 8.38 -0.07 -2.75
C ASP A 151 7.80 1.02 -1.84
N ALA A 152 6.62 0.79 -1.26
CA ALA A 152 6.00 1.69 -0.30
C ALA A 152 6.86 1.83 0.98
N PHE A 153 7.37 0.71 1.52
CA PHE A 153 8.28 0.74 2.67
C PHE A 153 9.60 1.43 2.34
N ALA A 154 10.16 1.21 1.15
CA ALA A 154 11.40 1.87 0.72
C ALA A 154 11.19 3.38 0.57
N ALA A 155 10.06 3.82 0.01
CA ALA A 155 9.69 5.22 -0.09
C ALA A 155 9.48 5.88 1.28
N GLU A 156 8.81 5.18 2.19
CA GLU A 156 8.58 5.66 3.55
C GLU A 156 9.87 5.75 4.36
N THR A 157 10.73 4.74 4.28
CA THR A 157 12.06 4.75 4.92
C THR A 157 12.91 5.91 4.42
N ARG A 158 12.90 6.17 3.09
CA ARG A 158 13.61 7.33 2.53
C ARG A 158 13.06 8.66 3.04
N ARG A 159 11.73 8.80 3.17
CA ARG A 159 11.12 10.00 3.76
C ARG A 159 11.56 10.21 5.21
N GLN A 160 11.54 9.15 6.02
CA GLN A 160 11.96 9.23 7.42
C GLN A 160 13.44 9.60 7.55
N LEU A 161 14.31 9.06 6.70
CA LEU A 161 15.73 9.44 6.66
C LEU A 161 15.93 10.89 6.25
N ASP A 162 15.22 11.36 5.22
CA ASP A 162 15.29 12.76 4.78
C ASP A 162 14.79 13.72 5.88
N GLU A 163 13.72 13.35 6.59
CA GLU A 163 13.21 14.12 7.73
C GLU A 163 14.23 14.17 8.87
N PHE A 164 14.82 13.03 9.21
CA PHE A 164 15.88 12.95 10.22
C PHE A 164 17.09 13.82 9.84
N VAL A 165 17.57 13.72 8.59
CA VAL A 165 18.69 14.53 8.09
C VAL A 165 18.37 16.03 8.15
N ARG A 166 17.15 16.42 7.80
CA ARG A 166 16.70 17.82 7.91
C ARG A 166 16.68 18.28 9.37
N ALA A 167 16.10 17.49 10.27
CA ALA A 167 16.04 17.81 11.70
C ALA A 167 17.46 17.95 12.29
N PHE A 168 18.36 17.02 11.96
CA PHE A 168 19.74 17.04 12.44
C PHE A 168 20.52 18.25 11.91
N ASN A 169 20.39 18.57 10.62
CA ASN A 169 21.04 19.74 10.05
C ASN A 169 20.52 21.06 10.65
N ASN A 170 19.22 21.14 10.93
CA ASN A 170 18.64 22.32 11.58
C ASN A 170 19.19 22.52 13.00
N LEU A 171 19.24 21.45 13.82
CA LEU A 171 19.82 21.50 15.16
C LEU A 171 21.30 21.92 15.12
N ARG A 172 22.06 21.37 14.18
CA ARG A 172 23.49 21.69 14.02
C ARG A 172 23.70 23.14 13.58
N GLU A 173 22.84 23.68 12.75
CA GLU A 173 22.91 25.08 12.31
C GLU A 173 22.52 26.05 13.43
N GLU A 174 21.57 25.68 14.27
CA GLU A 174 21.21 26.43 15.49
C GLU A 174 22.35 26.43 16.51
N ASP A 175 22.99 25.29 16.74
CA ASP A 175 24.15 25.16 17.62
C ASP A 175 25.35 25.98 17.10
N ARG A 176 25.58 25.96 15.78
CA ARG A 176 26.61 26.79 15.13
C ARG A 176 26.35 28.28 15.34
N ARG A 177 25.11 28.74 15.17
CA ARG A 177 24.73 30.14 15.38
C ARG A 177 24.91 30.54 16.84
N THR A 178 24.50 29.68 17.77
CA THR A 178 24.64 29.93 19.21
C THR A 178 26.11 30.03 19.61
N THR A 179 26.94 29.11 19.12
CA THR A 179 28.38 29.10 19.38
C THR A 179 29.06 30.36 18.83
N LEU A 180 28.74 30.75 17.58
CA LEU A 180 29.28 31.98 16.98
C LEU A 180 28.85 33.24 17.75
N ALA A 181 27.59 33.29 18.20
CA ALA A 181 27.10 34.41 19.01
C ALA A 181 27.83 34.50 20.38
N LEU A 182 28.12 33.35 21.00
CA LEU A 182 28.92 33.30 22.23
C LEU A 182 30.36 33.79 21.99
N PHE A 183 31.00 33.37 20.91
CA PHE A 183 32.34 33.85 20.54
C PHE A 183 32.36 35.36 20.29
N GLU A 184 31.39 35.89 19.53
CA GLU A 184 31.29 37.33 19.28
C GLU A 184 31.13 38.10 20.59
N LYS A 185 30.31 37.59 21.52
CA LYS A 185 30.12 38.19 22.84
C LYS A 185 31.43 38.21 23.65
N ILE A 186 32.15 37.08 23.70
CA ILE A 186 33.44 36.97 24.39
C ILE A 186 34.46 37.95 23.78
N GLN A 187 34.52 38.04 22.45
CA GLN A 187 35.45 38.94 21.77
C GLN A 187 35.16 40.42 22.08
N LYS A 188 33.88 40.83 22.08
CA LYS A 188 33.48 42.19 22.47
C LYS A 188 33.87 42.47 23.92
N GLN A 189 33.65 41.52 24.82
CA GLN A 189 34.01 41.66 26.23
C GLN A 189 35.53 41.83 26.42
N HIS A 190 36.34 40.98 25.79
CA HIS A 190 37.81 41.11 25.83
C HIS A 190 38.31 42.46 25.31
N SER A 191 37.69 43.01 24.26
CA SER A 191 38.11 44.33 23.73
C SER A 191 37.85 45.46 24.72
N SER A 192 36.73 45.42 25.43
CA SER A 192 36.40 46.39 26.48
C SER A 192 37.32 46.24 27.68
N ASP A 193 37.59 45.00 28.10
CA ASP A 193 38.47 44.72 29.23
C ASP A 193 39.91 45.17 28.95
N TYR A 194 40.40 45.00 27.71
CA TYR A 194 41.71 45.49 27.30
C TYR A 194 41.81 47.02 27.35
N LEU A 195 40.75 47.73 26.95
CA LEU A 195 40.69 49.19 27.04
C LEU A 195 40.66 49.66 28.49
N SER A 196 39.91 48.98 29.37
CA SER A 196 39.89 49.29 30.80
C SER A 196 41.26 49.08 31.44
N LEU A 197 41.88 47.92 31.20
CA LEU A 197 43.19 47.57 31.75
C LEU A 197 44.27 48.58 31.32
N ARG A 198 44.19 49.07 30.08
CA ARG A 198 45.07 50.13 29.60
C ARG A 198 44.83 51.45 30.34
N GLY A 199 43.57 51.84 30.54
CA GLY A 199 43.24 53.04 31.32
C GLY A 199 43.75 52.95 32.76
N ASP A 200 43.63 51.77 33.39
CA ASP A 200 44.16 51.52 34.73
C ASP A 200 45.70 51.63 34.76
N LEU A 201 46.39 51.08 33.75
CA LEU A 201 47.84 51.20 33.61
C LEU A 201 48.28 52.66 33.40
N GLU A 202 47.58 53.41 32.56
CA GLU A 202 47.85 54.85 32.34
C GLU A 202 47.64 55.64 33.64
N THR A 203 46.61 55.30 34.42
CA THR A 203 46.33 55.90 35.73
C THR A 203 47.41 55.59 36.75
N VAL A 204 47.84 54.33 36.85
CA VAL A 204 48.93 53.93 37.75
C VAL A 204 50.24 54.61 37.35
N ALA A 205 50.53 54.73 36.04
CA ALA A 205 51.71 55.42 35.54
C ALA A 205 51.68 56.92 35.89
N SER A 206 50.55 57.62 35.71
CA SER A 206 50.44 59.04 36.05
C SER A 206 50.53 59.30 37.54
N LEU A 207 49.90 58.46 38.38
CA LEU A 207 49.99 58.57 39.84
C LEU A 207 51.43 58.34 40.31
N THR A 208 52.12 57.35 39.72
CA THR A 208 53.51 57.07 40.05
C THR A 208 54.42 58.23 39.67
N ASP A 209 54.25 58.82 38.48
CA ASP A 209 55.04 59.97 38.04
C ASP A 209 54.82 61.20 38.94
N GLU A 210 53.57 61.43 39.37
CA GLU A 210 53.23 62.50 40.30
C GLU A 210 53.86 62.30 41.68
N GLU A 211 53.79 61.08 42.24
CA GLU A 211 54.42 60.74 43.53
C GLU A 211 55.96 60.84 43.46
N ILE A 212 56.58 60.39 42.36
CA ILE A 212 58.02 60.55 42.13
C ILE A 212 58.38 62.04 42.03
N GLY A 213 57.58 62.83 41.33
CA GLY A 213 57.73 64.28 41.24
C GLY A 213 57.67 64.95 42.61
N ARG A 214 56.66 64.60 43.43
CA ARG A 214 56.50 65.09 44.81
C ARG A 214 57.68 64.67 45.70
N ALA A 215 58.14 63.42 45.61
CA ALA A 215 59.31 62.93 46.34
C ALA A 215 60.60 63.67 45.94
N ARG A 216 60.78 64.00 44.66
CA ARG A 216 61.92 64.81 44.21
C ARG A 216 61.84 66.23 44.76
N GLN A 217 60.67 66.87 44.73
CA GLN A 217 60.49 68.20 45.28
C GLN A 217 60.74 68.25 46.79
N SER A 218 60.26 67.26 47.55
CA SER A 218 60.50 67.19 49.00
C SER A 218 61.98 66.98 49.33
N LEU A 219 62.72 66.19 48.55
CA LEU A 219 64.17 66.04 48.69
C LEU A 219 64.92 67.35 48.41
N VAL A 220 64.54 68.10 47.38
CA VAL A 220 65.12 69.42 47.09
C VAL A 220 64.84 70.41 48.22
N GLN A 221 63.61 70.42 48.77
CA GLN A 221 63.27 71.26 49.93
C GLN A 221 64.07 70.87 51.19
N LEU A 222 64.24 69.58 51.47
CA LEU A 222 65.08 69.09 52.57
C LEU A 222 66.54 69.51 52.39
N ALA A 223 67.09 69.42 51.18
CA ALA A 223 68.44 69.86 50.87
C ALA A 223 68.61 71.39 51.04
N ALA A 224 67.64 72.18 50.56
CA ALA A 224 67.63 73.63 50.71
C ALA A 224 67.45 74.08 52.18
N ASN A 225 66.64 73.36 52.96
CA ASN A 225 66.47 73.65 54.39
C ASN A 225 67.74 73.29 55.18
N LYS A 226 68.41 72.19 54.81
CA LYS A 226 69.70 71.79 55.39
C LYS A 226 70.81 72.80 55.09
N SER A 227 70.87 73.36 53.87
CA SER A 227 71.84 74.42 53.55
C SER A 227 71.56 75.72 54.31
N ASN A 228 70.29 76.07 54.52
CA ASN A 228 69.89 77.23 55.34
C ASN A 228 70.15 77.06 56.84
N GLN A 229 70.12 75.83 57.37
CA GLN A 229 70.51 75.58 58.77
C GLN A 229 72.02 75.68 58.99
N SER A 230 72.83 75.41 57.97
CA SER A 230 74.29 75.54 58.04
C SER A 230 74.81 76.99 57.94
N SER A 231 73.94 77.97 57.64
CA SER A 231 74.29 79.38 57.44
C SER A 231 73.82 80.31 58.57
N LYS A 232 73.26 79.78 59.66
CA LYS A 232 72.91 80.57 60.86
C LYS A 232 74.04 80.44 61.90
N PRO A 233 74.70 81.55 62.29
CA PRO A 233 75.76 81.56 63.31
C PRO A 233 75.22 81.30 64.72
#